data_AF-A0A1L0BA94-F1
#
_entry.id   AF-A0A1L0BA94-F1
#
_cell.length_a   1.000
_cell.length_b   1.000
_cell.length_c   1.000
_cell.angle_alpha   90.00
_cell.angle_beta   90.00
_cell.angle_gamma   90.00
#
_symmetry.space_group_name_H-M   'P 1'
#
loop_
_entity.id
_entity.type
_entity.pdbx_description
1 polymer ?
#
loop_
_entity_poly.entity_id
_entity_poly.type
_entity_poly.pdbx_seq_one_letter_code
_entity_poly.pdbx_strand_id
1 'polypeptide(L)'
;MSNCILIAVSHQLRLHNIQSCSVFADVRSGRVIIEDSDRIEFGGFKEATMTLEECQFAVDDFNWPTKATASPHYSTVGPDFCWNVPNTAEWGQTVWEQVRGKKWHRDGDGDTYA
;
A
#
# COMPACT_ATOMS: atom_id res chain seq x y z
N MET A 1 -3.58 -11.25 -2.86
CA MET A 1 -2.48 -11.07 -1.87
C MET A 1 -3.10 -11.06 -0.49
N SER A 2 -2.50 -11.70 0.51
CA SER A 2 -3.13 -11.79 1.85
C SER A 2 -2.10 -11.75 2.97
N ASN A 3 -2.45 -11.14 4.12
CA ASN A 3 -1.60 -11.04 5.31
C ASN A 3 -0.22 -10.43 5.02
N CYS A 4 -0.22 -9.33 4.26
CA CYS A 4 1.00 -8.69 3.77
C CYS A 4 1.01 -7.20 4.15
N ILE A 5 2.23 -6.66 4.23
CA ILE A 5 2.47 -5.23 4.28
C ILE A 5 2.94 -4.80 2.89
N LEU A 6 2.24 -3.82 2.32
CA LEU A 6 2.64 -3.18 1.07
C LEU A 6 3.07 -1.74 1.34
N ILE A 7 4.28 -1.40 0.95
CA ILE A 7 4.74 -0.01 0.88
C ILE A 7 4.87 0.35 -0.60
N ALA A 8 4.13 1.35 -1.06
CA ALA A 8 4.08 1.70 -2.48
C ALA A 8 4.09 3.21 -2.72
N VAL A 9 4.97 3.65 -3.61
CA VAL A 9 4.99 5.02 -4.16
C VAL A 9 4.57 4.93 -5.62
N SER A 10 3.49 5.59 -6.00
CA SER A 10 2.91 5.44 -7.34
C SER A 10 2.10 6.65 -7.79
N HIS A 11 1.86 6.75 -9.10
CA HIS A 11 0.91 7.73 -9.62
C HIS A 11 -0.54 7.26 -9.46
N GLN A 12 -0.79 5.96 -9.66
CA GLN A 12 -2.08 5.32 -9.48
C GLN A 12 -1.88 3.99 -8.76
N LEU A 13 -2.74 3.68 -7.80
CA LEU A 13 -2.75 2.42 -7.09
C LEU A 13 -4.14 1.80 -7.19
N ARG A 14 -4.21 0.61 -7.78
CA ARG A 14 -5.42 -0.21 -7.82
C ARG A 14 -5.10 -1.58 -7.25
N LEU A 15 -5.89 -1.98 -6.28
CA LEU A 15 -5.73 -3.24 -5.56
C LEU A 15 -6.96 -4.09 -5.81
N HIS A 16 -6.76 -5.37 -6.13
CA HIS A 16 -7.82 -6.29 -6.46
C HIS A 16 -7.61 -7.62 -5.74
N ASN A 17 -8.66 -8.15 -5.12
CA ASN A 17 -8.64 -9.40 -4.37
C ASN A 17 -7.50 -9.47 -3.34
N ILE A 18 -7.39 -8.42 -2.53
CA ILE A 18 -6.43 -8.35 -1.43
C ILE A 18 -7.13 -8.37 -0.08
N GLN A 19 -6.54 -9.08 0.89
CA GLN A 19 -7.27 -9.53 2.08
C GLN A 19 -6.39 -9.42 3.33
N SER A 20 -6.87 -8.74 4.38
CA SER A 20 -6.14 -8.62 5.66
C SER A 20 -4.71 -8.08 5.47
N CYS A 21 -4.60 -6.95 4.78
CA CYS A 21 -3.32 -6.33 4.45
C CYS A 21 -3.25 -4.91 4.99
N SER A 22 -2.02 -4.46 5.27
CA SER A 22 -1.75 -3.07 5.60
C SER A 22 -0.98 -2.43 4.46
N VAL A 23 -1.46 -1.29 3.97
CA VAL A 23 -0.97 -0.62 2.78
C VAL A 23 -0.57 0.80 3.14
N PHE A 24 0.73 1.08 3.04
CA PHE A 24 1.31 2.40 3.27
C PHE A 24 1.71 3.00 1.94
N ALA A 25 1.09 4.11 1.55
CA ALA A 25 1.23 4.61 0.19
C ALA A 25 1.43 6.12 0.07
N ASP A 26 2.23 6.50 -0.92
CA ASP A 26 2.26 7.82 -1.54
C ASP A 26 1.61 7.70 -2.93
N VAL A 27 0.43 8.26 -3.11
CA VAL A 27 -0.35 8.11 -4.36
C VAL A 27 -0.68 9.47 -4.95
N ARG A 28 -0.02 9.81 -6.07
CA ARG A 28 -0.09 11.15 -6.66
C ARG A 28 -1.44 11.51 -7.27
N SER A 29 -2.23 10.54 -7.69
CA SER A 29 -3.61 10.78 -8.15
C SER A 29 -4.53 11.25 -7.02
N GLY A 30 -4.10 11.14 -5.76
CA GLY A 30 -4.94 11.38 -4.57
C GLY A 30 -6.03 10.31 -4.39
N ARG A 31 -5.96 9.19 -5.13
CA ARG A 31 -6.97 8.12 -5.08
C ARG A 31 -6.36 6.73 -5.21
N VAL A 32 -6.76 5.85 -4.30
CA VAL A 32 -6.56 4.40 -4.36
C VAL A 32 -7.88 3.76 -4.73
N ILE A 33 -7.85 2.79 -5.63
CA ILE A 33 -9.03 1.97 -5.97
C ILE A 33 -8.86 0.60 -5.33
N ILE A 34 -9.90 0.11 -4.64
CA ILE A 34 -9.99 -1.28 -4.21
C ILE A 34 -11.18 -1.98 -4.86
N GLU A 35 -11.03 -3.27 -5.11
CA GLU A 35 -12.06 -4.14 -5.67
C GLU A 35 -11.87 -5.58 -5.14
N ASP A 36 -12.97 -6.27 -4.83
CA ASP A 36 -13.04 -7.60 -4.24
C ASP A 36 -12.10 -7.80 -3.04
N SER A 37 -11.95 -6.75 -2.24
CA SER A 37 -10.93 -6.62 -1.20
C SER A 37 -11.59 -6.43 0.16
N ASP A 38 -10.99 -6.94 1.24
CA ASP A 38 -11.55 -6.83 2.60
C ASP A 38 -10.45 -6.75 3.67
N ARG A 39 -10.79 -6.13 4.81
CA ARG A 39 -9.93 -5.89 5.98
C ARG A 39 -8.60 -5.24 5.61
N ILE A 40 -8.68 -4.05 5.00
CA ILE A 40 -7.48 -3.31 4.58
C ILE A 40 -7.25 -2.12 5.47
N GLU A 41 -6.02 -1.98 5.94
CA GLU A 41 -5.60 -0.80 6.70
C GLU A 41 -4.76 0.08 5.78
N PHE A 42 -5.20 1.31 5.56
CA PHE A 42 -4.45 2.28 4.76
C PHE A 42 -3.75 3.30 5.66
N GLY A 43 -2.46 3.52 5.43
CA GLY A 43 -1.71 4.64 5.99
C GLY A 43 -1.02 5.46 4.90
N GLY A 44 -0.76 6.73 5.19
CA GLY A 44 0.09 7.56 4.34
C GLY A 44 1.55 7.15 4.50
N PHE A 45 2.32 7.25 3.41
CA PHE A 45 3.75 7.04 3.43
C PHE A 45 4.44 8.20 2.72
N LYS A 46 5.48 8.77 3.34
CA LYS A 46 6.25 9.85 2.74
C LYS A 46 7.62 9.34 2.31
N GLU A 47 7.81 9.14 1.01
CA GLU A 47 9.05 8.61 0.43
C GLU A 47 10.28 9.43 0.82
N ALA A 48 10.18 10.77 0.77
CA ALA A 48 11.30 11.66 1.03
C ALA A 48 11.88 11.52 2.45
N THR A 49 11.04 11.18 3.42
CA THR A 49 11.43 11.06 4.83
C THR A 49 11.37 9.62 5.34
N MET A 50 10.86 8.68 4.54
CA MET A 50 10.68 7.28 4.91
C MET A 50 9.82 7.09 6.16
N THR A 51 8.80 7.91 6.33
CA THR A 51 7.94 7.95 7.52
C THR A 51 6.48 7.67 7.19
N LEU A 52 5.75 7.10 8.15
CA LEU A 52 4.30 7.03 8.11
C LEU A 52 3.70 8.42 8.35
N GLU A 53 2.56 8.67 7.71
CA GLU A 53 1.78 9.89 7.87
C GLU A 53 0.28 9.59 7.71
N GLU A 54 -0.55 10.61 7.93
CA GLU A 54 -1.97 10.54 7.61
C GLU A 54 -2.16 10.33 6.10
N CYS A 55 -3.13 9.49 5.72
CA CYS A 55 -3.49 9.26 4.32
C CYS A 55 -3.79 10.58 3.59
N GLN A 56 -2.96 10.91 2.59
CA GLN A 56 -3.18 12.05 1.69
C GLN A 56 -4.00 11.68 0.44
N PHE A 57 -4.61 10.49 0.42
CA PHE A 57 -5.42 9.97 -0.66
C PHE A 57 -6.78 9.49 -0.15
N ALA A 58 -7.79 9.55 -1.03
CA ALA A 58 -9.07 8.89 -0.80
C ALA A 58 -9.02 7.43 -1.29
N VAL A 59 -9.84 6.57 -0.70
CA VAL A 59 -10.05 5.20 -1.18
C VAL A 59 -11.42 5.13 -1.85
N ASP A 60 -11.43 4.68 -3.10
CA ASP A 60 -12.64 4.37 -3.86
C ASP A 60 -12.82 2.84 -3.87
N ASP A 61 -13.84 2.37 -3.17
CA ASP A 61 -14.19 0.96 -3.10
C ASP A 61 -15.25 0.63 -4.15
N PHE A 62 -14.87 -0.16 -5.15
CA PHE A 62 -15.76 -0.52 -6.26
C PHE A 62 -16.82 -1.54 -5.85
N ASN A 63 -16.62 -2.26 -4.74
CA ASN A 63 -17.63 -3.14 -4.14
C ASN A 63 -18.61 -2.35 -3.26
N TRP A 64 -18.28 -1.10 -2.92
CA TRP A 64 -19.10 -0.20 -2.11
C TRP A 64 -19.30 1.16 -2.80
N PRO A 65 -20.04 1.20 -3.94
CA PRO A 65 -20.11 2.37 -4.81
C PRO A 65 -20.83 3.58 -4.20
N THR A 66 -21.57 3.41 -3.11
CA THR A 66 -22.28 4.49 -2.44
C THR A 66 -21.41 5.09 -1.33
N LYS A 67 -21.10 6.40 -1.44
CA LYS A 67 -20.36 7.14 -0.39
C LYS A 67 -21.27 7.62 0.76
N ALA A 68 -22.48 7.10 0.85
CA ALA A 68 -23.45 7.48 1.89
C ALA A 68 -23.01 6.99 3.28
N THR A 69 -22.25 5.91 3.33
CA THR A 69 -21.62 5.36 4.54
C THR A 69 -20.16 5.07 4.25
N ALA A 70 -19.34 5.00 5.30
CA ALA A 70 -17.98 4.48 5.17
C ALA A 70 -18.03 3.03 4.63
N SER A 71 -17.07 2.67 3.77
CA SER A 71 -16.91 1.29 3.34
C SER A 71 -16.50 0.42 4.54
N PRO A 72 -17.07 -0.78 4.70
CA PRO A 72 -16.64 -1.72 5.72
C PRO A 72 -15.35 -2.47 5.37
N HIS A 73 -14.89 -2.40 4.11
CA HIS A 73 -13.79 -3.22 3.59
C HIS A 73 -12.40 -2.65 3.92
N TYR A 74 -12.33 -1.39 4.36
CA TYR A 74 -11.08 -0.77 4.75
C TYR A 74 -11.24 0.16 5.94
N SER A 75 -10.12 0.45 6.58
CA SER A 75 -9.93 1.49 7.58
C SER A 75 -8.71 2.33 7.22
N THR A 76 -8.56 3.48 7.87
CA THR A 76 -7.36 4.32 7.78
C THR A 76 -6.66 4.36 9.11
N VAL A 77 -5.34 4.40 9.09
CA VAL A 77 -4.48 4.49 10.25
C VAL A 77 -3.59 5.72 10.14
N GLY A 78 -3.34 6.38 11.28
CA GLY A 78 -2.52 7.58 11.35
C GLY A 78 -1.02 7.29 11.57
N PRO A 79 -0.19 8.33 11.76
CA PRO A 79 1.24 8.19 11.99
C PRO A 79 1.58 7.46 13.30
N ASP A 80 0.67 7.50 14.28
CA ASP A 80 0.79 6.80 15.56
C ASP A 80 0.45 5.30 15.44
N PHE A 81 0.26 4.78 14.22
CA PHE A 81 0.04 3.37 13.99
C PHE A 81 1.31 2.58 14.34
N CYS A 82 1.38 2.18 15.60
CA CYS A 82 2.39 1.28 16.13
C CYS A 82 2.04 -0.13 15.70
N TRP A 83 2.65 -0.62 14.63
CA TRP A 83 2.80 -2.06 14.52
C TRP A 83 3.61 -2.48 15.75
N ASN A 84 3.17 -3.50 16.49
CA ASN A 84 3.99 -4.13 17.53
C ASN A 84 5.17 -4.89 16.87
N VAL A 85 5.97 -4.20 16.06
CA VAL A 85 7.32 -4.60 15.67
C VAL A 85 8.31 -3.87 16.57
N PRO A 86 9.33 -4.54 17.12
CA PRO A 86 10.19 -3.99 18.17
C PRO A 86 11.00 -2.73 17.82
N ASN A 87 10.99 -2.23 16.58
CA ASN A 87 11.73 -1.03 16.16
C ASN A 87 11.27 -0.59 14.77
N THR A 88 10.44 0.45 14.67
CA THR A 88 9.91 0.96 13.40
C THR A 88 10.92 1.77 12.58
N ALA A 89 11.93 2.37 13.21
CA ALA A 89 12.91 3.23 12.54
C ALA A 89 13.97 2.41 11.75
N GLU A 90 14.44 1.29 12.31
CA GLU A 90 15.38 0.42 11.61
C GLU A 90 14.71 -0.33 10.45
N TRP A 91 13.42 -0.66 10.55
CA TRP A 91 12.75 -1.52 9.56
C TRP A 91 12.34 -0.78 8.29
N GLY A 92 11.81 0.44 8.39
CA GLY A 92 11.45 1.24 7.21
C GLY A 92 12.67 1.53 6.33
N GLN A 93 13.82 1.79 6.97
CA GLN A 93 15.11 1.91 6.29
C GLN A 93 15.58 0.55 5.76
N THR A 94 15.62 -0.51 6.59
CA THR A 94 16.13 -1.85 6.18
C THR A 94 15.33 -2.47 5.03
N VAL A 95 14.00 -2.45 5.09
CA VAL A 95 13.14 -3.02 4.02
C VAL A 95 13.28 -2.21 2.76
N TRP A 96 13.24 -0.88 2.86
CA TRP A 96 13.48 -0.02 1.71
C TRP A 96 14.86 -0.23 1.10
N GLU A 97 15.90 -0.37 1.92
CA GLU A 97 17.25 -0.68 1.46
C GLU A 97 17.33 -2.05 0.75
N GLN A 98 16.54 -3.02 1.20
CA GLN A 98 16.46 -4.34 0.59
C GLN A 98 15.66 -4.39 -0.71
N VAL A 99 14.75 -3.44 -0.96
CA VAL A 99 13.89 -3.41 -2.16
C VAL A 99 14.23 -2.28 -3.14
N ARG A 100 14.85 -1.19 -2.68
CA ARG A 100 15.25 -0.06 -3.54
C ARG A 100 16.28 -0.54 -4.56
N GLY A 101 16.00 -0.33 -5.84
CA GLY A 101 16.87 -0.72 -6.94
C GLY A 101 16.75 -2.19 -7.41
N LYS A 102 15.91 -3.02 -6.77
CA LYS A 102 15.55 -4.31 -7.36
C LYS A 102 14.56 -4.09 -8.50
N LYS A 103 15.00 -4.33 -9.74
CA LYS A 103 14.07 -4.45 -10.88
C LYS A 103 13.28 -5.74 -10.70
N TRP A 104 11.96 -5.61 -10.67
CA TRP A 104 11.07 -6.74 -10.77
C TRP A 104 11.15 -7.29 -12.18
N HIS A 105 11.73 -8.48 -12.33
CA HIS A 105 11.61 -9.25 -13.56
C HIS A 105 10.28 -9.98 -13.55
N ARG A 106 9.52 -9.83 -14.63
CA ARG A 106 8.30 -10.60 -14.84
C ARG A 106 8.74 -12.03 -15.16
N ASP A 107 8.22 -13.03 -14.46
CA ASP A 107 8.36 -14.41 -14.90
C ASP A 107 7.73 -14.51 -16.30
N GLY A 108 8.58 -14.61 -17.33
CA GLY A 108 8.16 -14.59 -18.73
C GLY A 108 9.07 -13.85 -19.71
N ASP A 109 10.06 -13.07 -19.26
CA ASP A 109 11.11 -12.55 -20.15
C ASP A 109 12.13 -13.67 -20.42
N GLY A 110 11.67 -14.69 -21.15
CA GLY A 110 12.54 -15.69 -21.75
C GLY A 110 13.41 -15.06 -22.82
N ASP A 111 14.68 -15.44 -22.81
CA ASP A 111 15.69 -15.10 -23.79
C ASP A 111 15.16 -15.14 -25.24
N THR A 112 15.15 -13.98 -25.90
CA THR A 112 15.31 -13.91 -27.34
C THR A 112 16.56 -13.13 -27.66
N TYR A 113 17.69 -13.84 -27.64
CA TYR A 113 18.82 -13.47 -28.47
C TYR A 113 18.50 -13.90 -29.91
N ALA A 114 18.41 -12.93 -30.81
CA ALA A 114 18.63 -13.09 -32.24
C ALA A 114 19.65 -12.03 -32.65
#